data_AF-A0AAV7JFP5-F1
#
_entry.id   AF-A0AAV7JFP5-F1
#
_cell.length_a   1.000
_cell.length_b   1.000
_cell.length_c   1.000
_cell.angle_alpha   90.00
_cell.angle_beta   90.00
_cell.angle_gamma   90.00
#
_symmetry.space_group_name_H-M   'P 1'
#
loop_
_entity.id
_entity.type
_entity.pdbx_description
1 polymer ?
#
loop_
_entity_poly.entity_id
_entity_poly.type
_entity_poly.pdbx_seq_one_letter_code
_entity_poly.pdbx_strand_id
1 'polypeptide(L)'
;MASNISQSKSDLTKRDFRAMILILFKLQRTRVEIYEYLQEHYPDLVLSLSTVERWYREIIHGNFVLEDAPRSGRPNISHNDDNVNEMLDLTTKDPHITYVQLDYETE
;
A
#
# COMPACT_ATOMS: atom_id res chain seq x y z
N MET A 1 -27.19 -22.45 26.47
CA MET A 1 -27.44 -21.08 25.99
C MET A 1 -26.18 -20.58 25.29
N ALA A 2 -25.97 -21.00 24.04
CA ALA A 2 -24.97 -20.39 23.17
C ALA A 2 -25.74 -19.44 22.26
N SER A 3 -25.68 -18.13 22.54
CA SER A 3 -26.27 -17.14 21.63
C SER A 3 -25.52 -17.21 20.31
N ASN A 4 -26.22 -17.70 19.28
CA ASN A 4 -25.85 -17.47 17.90
C ASN A 4 -25.93 -15.96 17.66
N ILE A 5 -24.78 -15.31 17.73
CA ILE A 5 -24.61 -13.97 17.20
C ILE A 5 -24.72 -14.15 15.68
N SER A 6 -25.90 -13.86 15.13
CA SER A 6 -26.08 -13.69 13.69
C SER A 6 -25.03 -12.69 13.22
N GLN A 7 -23.99 -13.19 12.56
CA GLN A 7 -22.97 -12.37 11.94
C GLN A 7 -23.64 -11.57 10.84
N SER A 8 -23.90 -10.29 11.11
CA SER A 8 -24.26 -9.32 10.09
C SER A 8 -23.07 -9.18 9.16
N LYS A 9 -23.33 -9.35 7.86
CA LYS A 9 -22.53 -8.92 6.71
C LYS A 9 -21.45 -7.89 7.12
N SER A 10 -20.21 -8.34 7.08
CA SER A 10 -19.04 -7.78 7.76
C SER A 10 -18.61 -6.41 7.23
N ASP A 11 -18.81 -5.35 8.03
CA ASP A 11 -18.23 -4.01 7.83
C ASP A 11 -16.72 -3.95 8.15
N LEU A 12 -16.01 -5.08 8.08
CA LEU A 12 -14.58 -5.17 8.41
C LEU A 12 -13.73 -4.73 7.23
N THR A 13 -12.91 -3.71 7.46
CA THR A 13 -11.99 -3.16 6.47
C THR A 13 -10.63 -3.84 6.54
N LYS A 14 -9.80 -3.63 5.51
CA LYS A 14 -8.40 -4.09 5.50
C LYS A 14 -7.60 -3.56 6.69
N ARG A 15 -7.90 -2.34 7.15
CA ARG A 15 -7.27 -1.73 8.32
C ARG A 15 -7.56 -2.53 9.58
N ASP A 16 -8.80 -2.98 9.77
CA ASP A 16 -9.21 -3.74 10.94
C ASP A 16 -8.45 -5.06 11.04
N PHE A 17 -8.25 -5.74 9.92
CA PHE A 17 -7.43 -6.96 9.89
C PHE A 17 -5.97 -6.72 10.24
N ARG A 18 -5.38 -5.64 9.75
CA ARG A 18 -4.00 -5.27 10.13
C ARG A 18 -3.91 -5.01 11.63
N ALA A 19 -4.95 -4.38 12.21
CA ALA A 19 -5.05 -4.18 13.65
C ALA A 19 -5.19 -5.52 14.42
N MET A 20 -6.01 -6.46 13.93
CA MET A 20 -6.14 -7.80 14.52
C MET A 20 -4.83 -8.57 14.49
N ILE A 21 -4.11 -8.58 13.35
CA ILE A 21 -2.79 -9.20 13.24
C ILE A 21 -1.82 -8.57 14.24
N LEU A 22 -1.83 -7.24 14.38
CA LEU A 22 -0.98 -6.53 15.33
C LEU A 22 -1.30 -6.90 16.78
N ILE A 23 -2.58 -6.98 17.15
CA ILE A 23 -2.99 -7.37 18.50
C ILE A 23 -2.55 -8.81 18.79
N LEU A 24 -2.81 -9.75 17.88
CA LEU A 24 -2.43 -11.15 18.05
C LEU A 24 -0.90 -11.34 18.06
N PHE A 25 -0.16 -10.57 17.27
CA PHE A 25 1.30 -10.51 17.35
C PHE A 25 1.77 -10.05 18.74
N LYS A 26 1.15 -9.01 19.32
CA LYS A 26 1.47 -8.55 20.69
C LYS A 26 1.15 -9.61 21.74
N LEU A 27 0.19 -10.50 21.48
CA LEU A 27 -0.11 -11.67 22.29
C LEU A 27 0.84 -12.85 22.04
N GLN A 28 1.94 -12.64 21.31
CA GLN A 28 2.97 -13.62 20.98
C GLN A 28 2.45 -14.83 20.18
N ARG A 29 1.37 -14.63 19.42
CA ARG A 29 0.86 -15.66 18.51
C ARG A 29 1.73 -15.78 17.27
N THR A 30 1.88 -17.00 16.79
CA THR A 30 2.60 -17.28 15.55
C THR A 30 1.76 -16.89 14.33
N ARG A 31 2.40 -16.68 13.18
CA ARG A 31 1.69 -16.35 11.94
C ARG A 31 0.64 -17.38 11.52
N VAL A 32 0.87 -18.66 11.83
CA VAL A 32 -0.07 -19.76 11.50
C VAL A 32 -1.30 -19.69 12.41
N GLU A 33 -1.09 -19.54 13.73
CA GLU A 33 -2.19 -19.36 14.69
C GLU A 33 -3.03 -18.12 14.36
N ILE A 34 -2.38 -17.02 13.94
CA ILE A 34 -3.08 -15.80 13.52
C ILE A 34 -3.96 -16.07 12.30
N TYR A 35 -3.43 -16.77 11.30
CA TYR A 35 -4.18 -17.13 10.10
C TYR A 35 -5.36 -18.03 10.42
N GLU A 36 -5.15 -19.08 11.22
CA GLU A 36 -6.20 -20.01 11.65
C GLU A 36 -7.29 -19.28 12.44
N TYR A 37 -6.91 -18.42 13.38
CA TYR A 37 -7.84 -17.60 14.16
C TYR A 37 -8.69 -16.68 13.27
N LEU A 38 -8.06 -16.01 12.30
CA LEU A 38 -8.78 -15.13 11.37
C LEU A 38 -9.70 -15.93 10.44
N GLN A 39 -9.28 -17.11 9.98
CA GLN A 39 -10.08 -17.96 9.12
C GLN A 39 -11.28 -18.57 9.86
N GLU A 40 -11.12 -18.94 11.14
CA GLU A 40 -12.19 -19.50 11.97
C GLU A 40 -13.26 -18.47 12.31
N HIS A 41 -12.86 -17.25 12.68
CA HIS A 41 -13.79 -16.22 13.16
C HIS A 41 -14.31 -15.30 12.05
N TYR A 42 -13.58 -15.16 10.95
CA TYR A 42 -13.90 -14.27 9.83
C TYR A 42 -13.74 -14.96 8.46
N PRO A 43 -14.41 -16.11 8.23
CA PRO A 43 -14.23 -16.93 7.01
C PRO A 43 -14.68 -16.23 5.72
N ASP A 44 -15.61 -15.28 5.82
CA ASP A 44 -16.15 -14.53 4.68
C ASP A 44 -15.12 -13.59 4.03
N LEU A 45 -14.02 -13.33 4.72
CA LEU A 45 -12.96 -12.45 4.26
C LEU A 45 -11.71 -13.28 3.92
N VAL A 46 -11.45 -13.42 2.62
CA VAL A 46 -10.35 -14.20 2.06
C VAL A 46 -9.02 -13.46 2.27
N LEU A 47 -8.47 -13.51 3.47
CA LEU A 47 -7.06 -13.21 3.70
C LEU A 47 -6.26 -14.48 3.39
N SER A 48 -5.44 -14.41 2.34
CA SER A 48 -4.48 -15.48 2.10
C SER A 48 -3.45 -15.53 3.23
N LEU A 49 -2.93 -16.73 3.52
CA LEU A 49 -1.80 -16.90 4.43
C LEU A 49 -0.64 -15.96 4.06
N SER A 50 -0.34 -15.81 2.77
CA SER A 50 0.70 -14.90 2.28
C SER A 50 0.49 -13.43 2.68
N THR A 51 -0.77 -12.99 2.79
CA THR A 51 -1.10 -11.63 3.25
C THR A 51 -0.82 -11.48 4.74
N VAL A 52 -1.22 -12.47 5.55
CA VAL A 52 -0.92 -12.51 6.99
C VAL A 52 0.59 -12.53 7.22
N GLU A 53 1.33 -13.38 6.50
CA GLU A 53 2.78 -13.46 6.62
C GLU A 53 3.48 -12.15 6.23
N ARG A 54 3.02 -11.47 5.18
CA ARG A 54 3.55 -10.15 4.80
C ARG A 54 3.39 -9.15 5.94
N TRP A 55 2.19 -9.01 6.48
CA TRP A 55 1.93 -8.09 7.59
C TRP A 55 2.69 -8.47 8.86
N TYR A 56 2.77 -9.76 9.17
CA TYR A 56 3.56 -10.26 10.29
C TYR A 56 5.04 -9.87 10.17
N ARG A 57 5.63 -9.93 8.96
CA ARG A 57 7.01 -9.46 8.70
C ARG A 57 7.16 -7.96 8.89
N GLU A 58 6.25 -7.15 8.35
CA GLU A 58 6.27 -5.68 8.55
C GLU A 58 6.31 -5.32 10.04
N ILE A 59 5.48 -5.99 10.83
CA ILE A 59 5.40 -5.80 12.28
C ILE A 59 6.71 -6.22 12.97
N ILE A 60 7.34 -7.32 12.56
CA ILE A 60 8.68 -7.71 13.04
C ILE A 60 9.73 -6.63 12.72
N HIS A 61 9.64 -6.02 11.54
CA HIS A 61 10.53 -4.93 11.12
C HIS A 61 10.22 -3.60 11.83
N GLY A 62 9.28 -3.56 12.77
CA GLY A 62 8.90 -2.37 13.53
C GLY A 62 7.95 -1.44 12.79
N ASN A 63 7.40 -1.86 11.65
CA ASN A 63 6.40 -1.10 10.92
C ASN A 63 4.99 -1.45 11.42
N PHE A 64 4.43 -0.55 12.24
CA PHE A 64 3.08 -0.71 12.80
C PHE A 64 2.03 0.16 12.09
N VAL A 65 2.36 0.72 10.92
CA VAL A 65 1.42 1.55 10.15
C VAL A 65 0.32 0.66 9.59
N LEU A 66 -0.91 0.92 10.00
CA LEU A 66 -2.08 0.15 9.58
C LEU A 66 -2.64 0.60 8.22
N GLU A 67 -2.22 1.77 7.73
CA GLU A 67 -2.65 2.31 6.44
C GLU A 67 -1.75 1.85 5.30
N ASP A 68 -2.30 1.84 4.09
CA ASP A 68 -1.46 1.69 2.91
C ASP A 68 -0.57 2.92 2.75
N ALA A 69 0.71 2.68 2.46
CA ALA A 69 1.59 3.74 2.02
C ALA A 69 0.98 4.42 0.78
N PRO A 70 1.17 5.75 0.63
CA PRO A 70 0.75 6.43 -0.59
C PRO A 70 1.33 5.68 -1.78
N ARG A 71 0.47 5.31 -2.73
CA ARG A 71 0.93 4.65 -3.95
C ARG A 71 1.78 5.67 -4.68
N SER A 72 3.09 5.41 -4.75
CA SER A 72 3.92 6.05 -5.76
C SER A 72 3.28 5.67 -7.09
N GLY A 73 2.56 6.61 -7.70
CA GLY A 73 2.01 6.42 -9.03
C GLY A 73 3.13 6.12 -10.02
N ARG A 74 2.83 6.11 -11.32
CA ARG A 74 3.89 6.15 -12.32
C ARG A 74 4.79 7.36 -11.97
N PRO A 75 6.11 7.19 -11.79
CA PRO A 75 6.99 8.32 -11.58
C PRO A 75 6.76 9.31 -12.72
N ASN A 76 6.30 10.51 -12.38
CA ASN A 76 5.99 11.54 -13.36
C ASN A 76 7.29 12.27 -13.69
N ILE A 77 8.11 11.63 -14.52
CA ILE A 77 9.41 12.16 -14.96
C ILE A 77 9.21 13.42 -15.82
N SER A 78 8.01 13.64 -16.39
CA SER A 78 7.76 14.81 -17.26
C SER A 78 7.56 16.12 -16.49
N HIS A 79 7.49 16.11 -15.15
CA HIS A 79 7.29 17.29 -14.31
C HIS A 79 8.32 17.36 -13.18
N ASN A 80 9.56 16.92 -13.41
CA ASN A 80 10.64 17.31 -12.51
C ASN A 80 10.92 18.81 -12.69
N ASP A 81 11.06 19.57 -11.61
CA ASP A 81 11.33 21.02 -11.70
C ASP A 81 12.59 21.30 -12.53
N ASP A 82 13.57 20.40 -12.48
CA ASP A 82 14.78 20.47 -13.31
C ASP A 82 14.47 20.39 -14.81
N ASN A 83 13.63 19.44 -15.21
CA ASN A 83 13.24 19.23 -16.61
C ASN A 83 12.37 20.41 -17.11
N VAL A 84 11.52 20.97 -16.25
CA VAL A 84 10.70 22.14 -16.57
C VAL A 84 11.56 23.37 -16.77
N ASN A 85 12.56 23.58 -15.91
CA ASN A 85 13.51 24.68 -16.03
C ASN A 85 14.37 24.56 -17.29
N GLU A 86 14.83 23.35 -17.63
CA GLU A 86 15.58 23.10 -18.85
C GLU A 86 14.75 23.38 -20.12
N MET A 87 13.51 22.89 -20.16
CA MET A 87 12.60 23.19 -21.28
C MET A 87 12.29 24.69 -21.40
N LEU A 88 12.15 25.39 -20.27
CA LEU A 88 11.93 26.84 -20.25
C LEU A 88 13.14 27.60 -20.76
N ASP A 89 14.34 27.20 -20.37
CA ASP A 89 15.61 27.78 -20.84
C ASP A 89 15.80 27.57 -22.35
N LEU A 90 15.49 26.37 -22.86
CA LEU A 90 15.56 26.07 -24.29
C LEU A 90 14.55 26.90 -25.10
N THR A 91 13.32 27.01 -24.62
CA THR A 91 12.26 27.82 -25.27
C THR A 91 12.58 29.32 -25.22
N THR A 92 13.25 29.79 -24.16
CA THR A 92 13.69 31.19 -24.04
C THR A 92 14.84 31.51 -24.99
N LYS A 93 15.73 30.54 -25.25
CA LYS A 93 16.85 30.67 -26.19
C LYS A 93 16.40 30.61 -27.65
N ASP A 94 15.45 29.74 -27.99
CA ASP A 94 14.83 29.67 -29.31
C ASP A 94 13.31 29.46 -29.22
N PRO A 95 12.49 30.50 -29.47
CA PRO A 95 11.03 30.39 -29.38
C PRO A 95 10.40 29.60 -30.53
N HIS A 96 11.16 29.16 -31.54
CA HIS A 96 10.66 28.32 -32.64
C HIS A 96 10.95 26.82 -32.44
N ILE A 97 11.55 26.45 -31.30
CA ILE A 97 11.85 25.05 -31.00
C ILE A 97 10.55 24.24 -30.89
N THR A 98 10.49 23.12 -31.61
CA THR A 98 9.32 22.24 -31.60
C THR A 98 9.44 21.21 -30.48
N TYR A 99 8.33 20.78 -29.90
CA TYR A 99 8.27 19.78 -28.82
C TYR A 99 9.13 18.53 -29.08
N VAL A 100 9.12 18.04 -30.33
CA VAL A 100 9.91 16.89 -30.77
C VAL A 100 11.42 17.12 -30.61
N GLN A 101 11.91 18.35 -30.80
CA GLN A 101 13.33 18.69 -30.67
C GLN A 101 13.75 18.80 -29.19
N LEU A 102 12.85 19.27 -28.33
CA LEU A 102 13.09 19.36 -26.88
C LEU A 102 13.27 17.96 -26.26
N ASP A 103 12.42 17.01 -26.64
CA ASP A 103 12.48 15.65 -26.09
C ASP A 103 13.82 14.93 -26.39
N TYR A 104 14.46 15.22 -27.54
CA TYR A 104 15.77 14.65 -27.90
C TYR A 104 16.97 15.32 -27.21
N GLU A 105 16.81 16.56 -26.73
CA GLU A 105 17.88 17.31 -26.05
C GLU A 105 17.93 16.99 -24.54
N THR A 106 16.84 16.45 -23.98
CA THR A 106 16.70 16.12 -22.57
C THR A 106 16.98 14.63 -22.21
N GLU A 107 17.58 13.83 -23.10
CA GLU A 107 18.10 12.46 -22.83
C GLU A 107 19.63 12.41 -22.64
#